data_AF-A0AAN9JWR6-F1
#
_entry.id   AF-A0AAN9JWR6-F1
#
_cell.length_a   1.000
_cell.length_b   1.000
_cell.length_c   1.000
_cell.angle_alpha   90.00
_cell.angle_beta   90.00
_cell.angle_gamma   90.00
#
_symmetry.space_group_name_H-M   'P 1'
#
loop_
_entity.id
_entity.type
_entity.pdbx_description
1 polymer ?
#
loop_
_entity_poly.entity_id
_entity_poly.type
_entity_poly.pdbx_seq_one_letter_code
_entity_poly.pdbx_strand_id
1 'polypeptide(L)'
;MEVEVKLRLANAQAHRHVTTLLSPFHVTTHRQHNLFFDGANSELSSRRAVLRLRFYNDDERCVVSLKAKAVLVDGVSRVEEDEEDMDPKVGRECVAEPGRLGSLESRILRRVKDEFGVVGEKGFVGLGGFGNVRSVYEWKVSSYS
;
A
#
# COMPACT_ATOMS: atom_id res chain seq x y z
N MET A 1 0.71 14.65 -3.13
CA MET A 1 0.49 14.53 -1.68
C MET A 1 -0.89 13.94 -1.46
N GLU A 2 -0.97 12.78 -0.82
CA GLU A 2 -2.24 12.14 -0.44
C GLU A 2 -2.62 12.60 0.97
N VAL A 3 -3.91 12.89 1.17
CA VAL A 3 -4.49 13.24 2.48
C VAL A 3 -5.71 12.37 2.73
N GLU A 4 -5.73 11.65 3.87
CA GLU A 4 -6.80 10.71 4.21
C GLU A 4 -7.14 10.77 5.71
N VAL A 5 -8.42 10.55 6.05
CA VAL A 5 -8.87 10.38 7.44
C VAL A 5 -8.76 8.90 7.81
N LYS A 6 -8.06 8.62 8.91
CA LYS A 6 -7.84 7.27 9.45
C LYS A 6 -8.45 7.15 10.82
N LEU A 7 -9.52 6.35 10.91
CA LEU A 7 -10.19 6.02 12.16
C LEU A 7 -10.02 4.54 12.46
N ARG A 8 -9.74 4.22 13.72
CA ARG A 8 -9.70 2.83 14.20
C ARG A 8 -11.04 2.49 14.81
N LEU A 9 -11.73 1.49 14.26
CA LEU A 9 -12.89 0.90 14.91
C LEU A 9 -12.42 0.02 16.07
N ALA A 10 -13.10 0.14 17.22
CA ALA A 10 -12.63 -0.46 18.48
C ALA A 10 -12.58 -2.00 18.43
N ASN A 11 -13.53 -2.63 17.74
CA ASN A 11 -13.66 -4.08 17.70
C ASN A 11 -14.48 -4.55 16.48
N ALA A 12 -14.63 -5.87 16.36
CA ALA A 12 -15.39 -6.51 15.27
C ALA A 12 -16.88 -6.15 15.28
N GLN A 13 -17.49 -5.87 16.44
CA GLN A 13 -18.89 -5.47 16.53
C GLN A 13 -19.09 -4.06 15.97
N ALA A 14 -18.21 -3.12 16.31
CA ALA A 14 -18.20 -1.77 15.73
C ALA A 14 -18.00 -1.81 14.21
N HIS A 15 -17.08 -2.66 13.72
CA HIS A 15 -16.91 -2.90 12.30
C HIS A 15 -18.21 -3.39 11.64
N ARG A 16 -18.83 -4.46 12.17
CA ARG A 16 -20.10 -4.99 11.62
C ARG A 16 -21.17 -3.90 11.57
N HIS A 17 -21.36 -3.16 12.66
CA HIS A 17 -22.35 -2.10 12.74
C HIS A 17 -22.15 -1.02 11.67
N VAL A 18 -20.92 -0.50 11.53
CA VAL A 18 -20.58 0.49 10.49
C VAL A 18 -20.83 -0.09 9.09
N THR A 19 -20.36 -1.30 8.81
CA THR A 19 -20.56 -1.91 7.49
C THR A 19 -22.04 -2.19 7.15
N THR A 20 -22.86 -2.51 8.15
CA THR A 20 -24.31 -2.68 7.97
C THR A 20 -24.98 -1.34 7.65
N LEU A 21 -24.65 -0.28 8.40
CA LEU A 21 -25.19 1.06 8.16
C LEU A 21 -24.80 1.61 6.79
N LEU A 22 -23.57 1.34 6.35
CA LEU A 22 -23.06 1.80 5.05
C LEU A 22 -23.49 0.91 3.87
N SER A 23 -24.14 -0.23 4.11
CA SER A 23 -24.50 -1.18 3.05
C SER A 23 -25.28 -0.59 1.86
N PRO A 24 -26.19 0.41 2.02
CA PRO A 24 -26.87 1.04 0.88
C PRO A 24 -25.94 1.83 -0.03
N PHE A 25 -24.74 2.19 0.44
CA PHE A 25 -23.74 2.98 -0.28
C PHE A 25 -22.60 2.12 -0.84
N HIS A 26 -22.71 0.79 -0.75
CA HIS A 26 -21.65 -0.12 -1.16
C HIS A 26 -21.39 -0.04 -2.67
N VAL A 27 -20.12 0.08 -3.05
CA VAL A 27 -19.68 0.11 -4.44
C VAL A 27 -19.00 -1.21 -4.81
N THR A 28 -18.01 -1.62 -4.02
CA THR A 28 -17.22 -2.82 -4.29
C THR A 28 -16.49 -3.32 -3.05
N THR A 29 -16.03 -4.56 -3.09
CA THR A 29 -15.17 -5.15 -2.07
C THR A 29 -13.93 -5.74 -2.73
N HIS A 30 -12.75 -5.29 -2.31
CA HIS A 30 -11.47 -5.80 -2.78
C HIS A 30 -10.84 -6.72 -1.74
N ARG A 31 -10.32 -7.87 -2.19
CA ARG A 31 -9.38 -8.66 -1.41
C ARG A 31 -7.97 -8.22 -1.77
N GLN A 32 -7.20 -7.83 -0.77
CA GLN A 32 -5.87 -7.27 -0.95
C GLN A 32 -4.84 -8.14 -0.24
N HIS A 33 -3.69 -8.36 -0.87
CA HIS A 33 -2.51 -8.89 -0.21
C HIS A 33 -1.39 -7.86 -0.32
N ASN A 34 -0.97 -7.31 0.82
CA ASN A 34 0.05 -6.28 0.90
C ASN A 34 1.37 -6.93 1.30
N LEU A 35 2.38 -6.85 0.42
CA LEU A 35 3.72 -7.38 0.64
C LEU A 35 4.73 -6.24 0.61
N PHE A 36 5.66 -6.24 1.57
CA PHE A 36 6.54 -5.12 1.84
C PHE A 36 8.00 -5.48 1.57
N PHE A 37 8.74 -4.48 1.14
CA PHE A 37 10.14 -4.61 0.75
C PHE A 37 10.94 -3.46 1.33
N ASP A 38 12.19 -3.74 1.66
CA ASP A 38 13.18 -2.74 2.06
C ASP A 38 14.54 -3.09 1.46
N GLY A 39 15.51 -2.20 1.58
CA GLY A 39 16.88 -2.53 1.32
C GLY A 39 17.45 -3.44 2.43
N ALA A 40 18.51 -4.18 2.12
CA ALA A 40 19.14 -5.13 3.04
C ALA A 40 19.67 -4.47 4.33
N ASN A 41 19.92 -3.16 4.32
CA ASN A 41 20.36 -2.38 5.47
C ASN A 41 19.26 -1.42 5.98
N SER A 42 17.98 -1.71 5.71
CA SER A 42 16.85 -0.89 6.17
C SER A 42 16.87 0.55 5.62
N GLU A 43 17.33 0.71 4.37
CA GLU A 43 17.52 1.98 3.69
C GLU A 43 16.22 2.81 3.58
N LEU A 44 15.06 2.16 3.39
CA LEU A 44 13.77 2.84 3.29
C LEU A 44 13.22 3.14 4.68
N SER A 45 13.14 2.15 5.56
CA SER A 45 12.55 2.32 6.89
C SER A 45 13.32 3.33 7.75
N SER A 46 14.66 3.37 7.67
CA SER A 46 15.50 4.38 8.32
C SER A 46 15.17 5.82 7.90
N ARG A 47 14.57 5.99 6.72
CA ARG A 47 14.12 7.30 6.19
C ARG A 47 12.61 7.45 6.13
N ARG A 48 11.87 6.62 6.88
CA ARG A 48 10.40 6.67 6.94
C ARG A 48 9.76 6.52 5.56
N ALA A 49 10.31 5.63 4.75
CA ALA A 49 9.76 5.22 3.47
C ALA A 49 9.35 3.74 3.51
N VAL A 50 8.32 3.41 2.73
CA VAL A 50 7.74 2.08 2.64
C VAL A 50 7.50 1.75 1.18
N LEU A 51 8.16 0.70 0.69
CA LEU A 51 7.89 0.10 -0.62
C LEU A 51 6.95 -1.09 -0.42
N ARG A 52 5.87 -1.12 -1.21
CA ARG A 52 4.85 -2.17 -1.12
C ARG A 52 4.38 -2.60 -2.50
N LEU A 53 4.31 -3.92 -2.70
CA LEU A 53 3.50 -4.52 -3.75
C LEU A 53 2.14 -4.91 -3.17
N ARG A 54 1.07 -4.47 -3.80
CA ARG A 54 -0.31 -4.84 -3.43
C ARG A 54 -0.94 -5.62 -4.57
N PHE A 55 -1.34 -6.85 -4.26
CA PHE A 55 -2.13 -7.69 -5.14
C PHE A 55 -3.61 -7.56 -4.78
N TYR A 56 -4.46 -7.48 -5.80
CA TYR A 56 -5.91 -7.45 -5.67
C TYR A 56 -6.50 -8.74 -6.21
N ASN A 57 -7.52 -9.25 -5.51
CA ASN A 57 -8.41 -10.33 -5.96
C ASN A 57 -7.65 -11.49 -6.62
N ASP A 58 -6.84 -12.22 -5.84
CA ASP A 58 -6.13 -13.40 -6.33
C ASP A 58 -5.28 -13.14 -7.60
N ASP A 59 -4.57 -12.00 -7.61
CA ASP A 59 -3.63 -11.54 -8.63
C ASP A 59 -4.23 -10.97 -9.93
N GLU A 60 -5.50 -10.55 -9.89
CA GLU A 60 -6.12 -9.77 -10.99
C GLU A 60 -5.38 -8.46 -11.29
N ARG A 61 -4.79 -7.83 -10.27
CA ARG A 61 -4.04 -6.57 -10.41
C ARG A 61 -2.91 -6.49 -9.37
N CYS A 62 -1.77 -5.94 -9.76
CA CYS A 62 -0.67 -5.62 -8.87
C CYS A 62 -0.32 -4.12 -8.96
N VAL A 63 -0.12 -3.48 -7.81
CA VAL A 63 0.29 -2.08 -7.71
C VAL A 63 1.56 -2.01 -6.88
N VAL A 64 2.61 -1.41 -7.44
CA VAL A 64 3.79 -0.99 -6.67
C VAL A 64 3.55 0.41 -6.13
N SER A 65 3.90 0.61 -4.86
CA SER A 65 3.66 1.87 -4.15
C SER A 65 4.86 2.23 -3.29
N LEU A 66 5.28 3.49 -3.37
CA LEU A 66 6.27 4.09 -2.46
C LEU A 66 5.57 5.18 -1.65
N LYS A 67 5.48 4.97 -0.35
CA LYS A 67 5.04 6.00 0.61
C LYS A 67 6.24 6.54 1.35
N ALA A 68 6.46 7.84 1.36
CA ALA A 68 7.53 8.50 2.10
C ALA A 68 7.00 9.63 2.99
N LYS A 69 7.72 9.91 4.08
CA LYS A 69 7.47 11.04 5.01
C LYS A 69 6.02 11.09 5.55
N ALA A 70 5.44 9.92 5.82
CA ALA A 70 4.08 9.85 6.35
C ALA A 70 3.97 10.53 7.73
N VAL A 71 2.95 11.37 7.90
CA VAL A 71 2.60 12.02 9.16
C VAL A 71 1.13 11.72 9.46
N LEU A 72 0.85 11.20 10.66
CA LEU A 72 -0.50 10.94 11.15
C LEU A 72 -0.71 11.71 12.47
N VAL A 73 -1.56 12.72 12.44
CA VAL A 73 -1.90 13.57 13.60
C VAL A 73 -3.41 13.73 13.64
N ASP A 74 -4.01 13.50 14.81
CA ASP A 74 -5.45 13.66 15.07
C ASP A 74 -6.35 12.96 14.04
N GLY A 75 -5.96 11.74 13.63
CA GLY A 75 -6.69 10.94 12.66
C GLY A 75 -6.53 11.39 11.20
N VAL A 76 -5.70 12.40 10.91
CA VAL A 76 -5.43 12.86 9.54
C VAL A 76 -4.03 12.44 9.11
N SER A 77 -3.97 11.60 8.08
CA SER A 77 -2.73 11.11 7.46
C SER A 77 -2.37 11.99 6.27
N ARG A 78 -1.12 12.41 6.19
CA ARG A 78 -0.53 13.10 5.02
C ARG A 78 0.70 12.33 4.59
N VAL A 79 0.80 12.00 3.31
CA VAL A 79 1.92 11.19 2.80
C VAL A 79 2.30 11.58 1.38
N GLU A 80 3.59 11.54 1.10
CA GLU A 80 4.09 11.51 -0.28
C GLU A 80 3.93 10.07 -0.76
N GLU A 81 2.77 9.76 -1.35
CA GLU A 81 2.55 8.48 -2.02
C GLU A 81 2.74 8.62 -3.52
N ASP A 82 3.35 7.59 -4.07
CA ASP A 82 3.48 7.35 -5.48
C ASP A 82 3.07 5.91 -5.79
N GLU A 83 2.20 5.71 -6.79
CA GLU A 83 1.72 4.38 -7.20
C GLU A 83 1.89 4.17 -8.72
N GLU A 84 2.15 2.93 -9.11
CA GLU A 84 2.30 2.50 -10.50
C GLU A 84 1.76 1.07 -10.62
N ASP A 85 0.99 0.81 -11.69
CA ASP A 85 0.53 -0.54 -12.00
C ASP A 85 1.70 -1.42 -12.46
N MET A 86 1.73 -2.65 -11.99
CA MET A 86 2.73 -3.65 -12.32
C MET A 86 2.05 -4.91 -12.83
N ASP A 87 2.68 -5.59 -13.78
CA ASP A 87 2.21 -6.92 -14.19
C ASP A 87 2.18 -7.87 -12.97
N PRO A 88 1.05 -8.52 -12.67
CA PRO A 88 0.95 -9.38 -11.48
C PRO A 88 1.93 -10.55 -11.47
N LYS A 89 2.28 -11.13 -12.64
CA LYS A 89 3.25 -12.23 -12.70
C LYS A 89 4.65 -11.72 -12.35
N VAL A 90 5.04 -10.58 -12.91
CA VAL A 90 6.30 -9.90 -12.56
C VAL A 90 6.34 -9.56 -11.06
N GLY A 91 5.23 -9.07 -10.50
CA GLY A 91 5.11 -8.84 -9.07
C GLY A 91 5.35 -10.10 -8.25
N ARG A 92 4.75 -11.25 -8.64
CA ARG A 92 4.93 -12.53 -7.94
C ARG A 92 6.36 -13.05 -8.03
N GLU A 93 6.98 -12.89 -9.18
CA GLU A 93 8.40 -13.17 -9.37
C GLU A 93 9.29 -12.34 -8.42
N CYS A 94 8.97 -11.06 -8.22
CA CYS A 94 9.66 -10.21 -7.25
C CYS A 94 9.39 -10.61 -5.80
N VAL A 95 8.20 -11.16 -5.49
CA VAL A 95 7.92 -11.70 -4.15
C VAL A 95 8.77 -12.94 -3.89
N ALA A 96 8.88 -13.84 -4.87
CA ALA A 96 9.71 -15.04 -4.77
C ALA A 96 11.20 -14.69 -4.68
N GLU A 97 11.63 -13.70 -5.46
CA GLU A 97 13.02 -13.23 -5.53
C GLU A 97 13.06 -11.69 -5.44
N PRO A 98 13.09 -11.12 -4.21
CA PRO A 98 13.07 -9.67 -3.97
C PRO A 98 14.11 -8.88 -4.77
N GLY A 99 15.24 -9.52 -5.04
CA GLY A 99 16.31 -8.96 -5.85
C GLY A 99 15.91 -8.48 -7.24
N ARG A 100 14.91 -9.12 -7.85
CA ARG A 100 14.43 -8.79 -9.20
C ARG A 100 13.88 -7.37 -9.30
N LEU A 101 13.43 -6.78 -8.17
CA LEU A 101 13.01 -5.37 -8.10
C LEU A 101 14.12 -4.41 -8.56
N GLY A 102 15.39 -4.75 -8.34
CA GLY A 102 16.52 -3.91 -8.74
C GLY A 102 16.64 -3.72 -10.26
N SER A 103 16.20 -4.72 -11.03
CA SER A 103 16.38 -4.82 -12.49
C SER A 103 15.12 -4.41 -13.28
N LEU A 104 14.03 -4.08 -12.60
CA LEU A 104 12.80 -3.64 -13.25
C LEU A 104 12.88 -2.18 -13.70
N GLU A 105 12.38 -1.92 -14.90
CA GLU A 105 12.10 -0.58 -15.39
C GLU A 105 10.76 -0.10 -14.83
N SER A 106 10.80 0.52 -13.65
CA SER A 106 9.67 1.18 -13.01
C SER A 106 10.11 2.56 -12.53
N ARG A 107 9.21 3.54 -12.69
CA ARG A 107 9.40 4.90 -12.19
C ARG A 107 9.63 4.91 -10.68
N ILE A 108 8.85 4.12 -9.95
CA ILE A 108 8.94 4.02 -8.49
C ILE A 108 10.25 3.33 -8.07
N LEU A 109 10.61 2.23 -8.72
CA LEU A 109 11.82 1.49 -8.36
C LEU A 109 13.09 2.29 -8.71
N ARG A 110 13.07 3.08 -9.80
CA ARG A 110 14.13 4.05 -10.09
C ARG A 110 14.25 5.08 -8.99
N ARG A 111 13.12 5.67 -8.55
CA ARG A 111 13.10 6.62 -7.44
C ARG A 111 13.62 6.02 -6.13
N VAL A 112 13.31 4.76 -5.84
CA VAL A 112 13.87 4.03 -4.69
C VAL A 112 15.40 3.94 -4.78
N LYS A 113 15.95 3.58 -5.95
CA LYS A 113 17.39 3.51 -6.16
C LYS A 113 18.05 4.88 -6.02
N ASP A 114 17.48 5.91 -6.63
CA ASP A 114 18.08 7.24 -6.71
C ASP A 114 17.96 8.03 -5.40
N GLU A 115 16.80 8.02 -4.74
CA GLU A 115 16.56 8.78 -3.50
C GLU A 115 16.99 8.01 -2.26
N PHE A 116 16.95 6.67 -2.30
CA PHE A 116 17.22 5.81 -1.16
C PHE A 116 18.51 4.97 -1.29
N GLY A 117 19.20 4.98 -2.43
CA GLY A 117 20.49 4.29 -2.55
C GLY A 117 20.40 2.77 -2.37
N VAL A 118 19.22 2.16 -2.56
CA VAL A 118 19.08 0.71 -2.59
C VAL A 118 19.70 0.22 -3.90
N VAL A 119 20.79 -0.53 -3.85
CA VAL A 119 21.59 -0.87 -5.04
C VAL A 119 21.64 -2.38 -5.34
N GLY A 120 21.51 -2.71 -6.63
CA GLY A 120 21.72 -4.06 -7.18
C GLY A 120 20.63 -5.08 -6.87
N GLU A 121 20.74 -6.26 -7.50
CA GLU A 121 19.81 -7.39 -7.34
C GLU A 121 19.90 -8.07 -5.97
N LYS A 122 20.93 -7.81 -5.16
CA LYS A 122 20.97 -8.28 -3.76
C LYS A 122 20.56 -7.20 -2.77
N GLY A 123 20.15 -6.03 -3.27
CA GLY A 123 19.86 -4.86 -2.46
C GLY A 123 18.53 -4.93 -1.74
N PHE A 124 17.55 -5.70 -2.24
CA PHE A 124 16.21 -5.77 -1.68
C PHE A 124 15.97 -7.04 -0.87
N VAL A 125 15.18 -6.90 0.19
CA VAL A 125 14.66 -8.00 1.00
C VAL A 125 13.14 -7.91 1.13
N GLY A 126 12.47 -9.07 1.15
CA GLY A 126 11.05 -9.17 1.45
C GLY A 126 10.82 -9.20 2.96
N LEU A 127 9.93 -8.34 3.45
CA LEU A 127 9.58 -8.24 4.88
C LEU A 127 8.33 -9.07 5.24
N GLY A 128 7.77 -9.81 4.28
CA GLY A 128 6.47 -10.46 4.41
C GLY A 128 5.32 -9.49 4.21
N GLY A 129 4.15 -9.83 4.75
CA GLY A 129 2.94 -9.05 4.52
C GLY A 129 1.68 -9.58 5.18
N PHE A 130 0.54 -9.05 4.76
CA PHE A 130 -0.77 -9.39 5.32
C PHE A 130 -1.92 -9.23 4.31
N GLY A 131 -2.97 -10.03 4.53
CA GLY A 131 -4.24 -9.90 3.82
C GLY A 131 -5.13 -8.80 4.41
N ASN A 132 -5.86 -8.10 3.55
CA ASN A 132 -6.83 -7.08 3.92
C ASN A 132 -8.09 -7.18 3.06
N VAL A 133 -9.27 -7.00 3.65
CA VAL A 133 -10.53 -6.86 2.91
C VAL A 133 -10.96 -5.40 2.98
N ARG A 134 -11.14 -4.78 1.81
CA ARG A 134 -11.53 -3.38 1.69
C ARG A 134 -12.89 -3.27 1.04
N SER A 135 -13.90 -2.87 1.81
CA SER A 135 -15.19 -2.44 1.26
C SER A 135 -15.15 -0.94 0.98
N VAL A 136 -15.57 -0.55 -0.21
CA VAL A 136 -15.61 0.84 -0.68
C VAL A 136 -17.06 1.28 -0.73
N TYR A 137 -17.32 2.47 -0.21
CA TYR A 137 -18.65 3.06 -0.12
C TYR A 137 -18.64 4.47 -0.71
N GLU A 138 -19.65 4.82 -1.50
CA GLU A 138 -19.85 6.19 -1.97
C GLU A 138 -20.91 6.87 -1.10
N TRP A 139 -20.45 7.62 -0.11
CA TRP A 139 -21.30 8.27 0.88
C TRP A 139 -21.08 9.78 0.88
N LYS A 140 -22.15 10.55 0.71
CA LYS A 140 -22.12 12.01 0.77
C LYS A 140 -22.52 12.47 2.16
N VAL A 141 -21.71 13.35 2.75
CA VAL A 141 -22.12 14.09 3.94
C VAL A 141 -23.20 15.07 3.50
N SER A 142 -24.42 14.89 4.00
CA SER A 142 -25.45 15.92 3.88
C SER A 142 -24.93 17.18 4.57
N SER A 143 -24.64 18.23 3.82
CA SER A 143 -24.40 19.55 4.36
C SER A 143 -25.69 20.02 5.03
N TYR A 144 -25.74 19.99 6.35
CA TYR A 144 -26.73 20.76 7.09
C TYR A 144 -26.29 22.22 6.98
N SER A 145 -26.95 22.95 6.08
CA SER A 145 -26.91 24.41 5.99
C SER A 145 -27.75 25.01 7.12
#